data_AF-A0A9Y2D7P5-F1
#
_entry.id   AF-A0A9Y2D7P5-F1
#
_cell.length_a   1.000
_cell.length_b   1.000
_cell.length_c   1.000
_cell.angle_alpha   90.00
_cell.angle_beta   90.00
_cell.angle_gamma   90.00
#
_symmetry.space_group_name_H-M   'P 1'
#
loop_
_entity.id
_entity.type
_entity.pdbx_description
1 polymer ?
#
loop_
_entity_poly.entity_id
_entity_poly.type
_entity_poly.pdbx_seq_one_letter_code
_entity_poly.pdbx_strand_id
1 'polypeptide(L)'
;MGYKTQASPPGSDRGKDIVSSPDGFGFGFEHQRIVVEVKHRKGQMGSQEICGFLGGRHKDNRGLDVSTSGFTKDAQYEADRASTLLAMWTLDHVVRSLIENYDATDAETKCIEPLKWL
;
A
#
# COMPACT_ATOMS: atom_id res chain seq x y z
N MET A 1 -12.04 -3.21 7.26
CA MET A 1 -10.78 -3.55 7.97
C MET A 1 -10.45 -2.68 9.21
N GLY A 2 -11.24 -1.65 9.55
CA GLY A 2 -11.06 -0.91 10.82
C GLY A 2 -9.96 0.16 10.84
N TYR A 3 -9.24 0.36 9.73
CA TYR A 3 -8.25 1.42 9.58
C TYR A 3 -8.88 2.70 9.01
N LYS A 4 -8.36 3.84 9.46
CA LYS A 4 -8.60 5.15 8.83
C LYS A 4 -7.46 5.48 7.87
N THR A 5 -7.79 6.05 6.72
CA THR A 5 -6.83 6.35 5.65
C THR A 5 -6.83 7.83 5.28
N GLN A 6 -5.66 8.36 4.92
CA GLN A 6 -5.50 9.67 4.30
C GLN A 6 -4.62 9.53 3.05
N ALA A 7 -5.20 9.89 1.90
CA ALA A 7 -4.46 9.98 0.64
C ALA A 7 -3.72 11.32 0.56
N SER A 8 -2.51 11.29 0.01
CA SER A 8 -1.76 12.47 -0.36
C SER A 8 -2.46 13.19 -1.53
N PRO A 9 -2.42 14.53 -1.57
CA PRO A 9 -2.93 15.27 -2.73
C PRO A 9 -2.07 14.96 -3.98
N PRO A 10 -2.63 15.11 -5.20
CA PRO A 10 -1.86 14.95 -6.43
C PRO A 10 -0.64 15.87 -6.46
N GLY A 11 0.54 15.34 -6.75
CA GLY A 11 1.78 16.12 -6.80
C GLY A 11 3.00 15.29 -6.46
N SER A 12 4.13 15.95 -6.12
CA SER A 12 5.31 15.25 -5.60
C SER A 12 5.00 14.71 -4.21
N ASP A 13 4.44 13.51 -4.18
CA ASP A 13 4.38 12.64 -3.03
C ASP A 13 5.81 12.27 -2.67
N ARG A 14 6.22 12.49 -1.42
CA ARG A 14 7.56 12.13 -0.92
C ARG A 14 7.68 10.61 -0.74
N GLY A 15 7.37 9.87 -1.81
CA GLY A 15 7.18 8.44 -1.88
C GLY A 15 6.00 7.93 -1.07
N LYS A 16 4.98 8.74 -0.75
CA LYS A 16 3.89 8.36 0.17
C LYS A 16 2.55 8.75 -0.42
N ASP A 17 1.75 7.75 -0.76
CA ASP A 17 0.47 7.97 -1.43
C ASP A 17 -0.67 7.89 -0.43
N ILE A 18 -0.60 6.95 0.51
CA ILE A 18 -1.61 6.78 1.56
C ILE A 18 -0.92 6.56 2.90
N VAL A 19 -1.49 7.13 3.96
CA VAL A 19 -1.20 6.71 5.34
C VAL A 19 -2.45 6.10 5.93
N SER A 20 -2.26 4.99 6.63
CA SER A 20 -3.30 4.25 7.30
C SER A 20 -2.97 4.07 8.78
N SER A 21 -3.97 4.20 9.64
CA SER A 21 -3.83 4.10 11.09
C SER A 21 -5.10 3.54 11.72
N PRO A 22 -5.02 2.73 12.79
CA PRO A 22 -6.19 2.32 13.55
C PRO A 22 -6.74 3.48 14.41
N ASP A 23 -5.92 4.50 14.71
CA ASP A 23 -6.31 5.56 15.63
C ASP A 23 -7.29 6.57 15.02
N GLY A 24 -8.28 6.94 15.85
CA GLY A 24 -9.34 7.84 15.44
C GLY A 24 -8.95 9.32 15.44
N PHE A 25 -7.79 9.65 15.99
CA PHE A 25 -7.38 10.99 16.44
C PHE A 25 -6.44 11.73 15.49
N GLY A 26 -6.27 11.21 14.27
CA GLY A 26 -5.40 11.79 13.24
C GLY A 26 -3.99 11.19 13.27
N PHE A 27 -3.33 11.19 12.11
CA PHE A 27 -2.09 10.46 11.81
C PHE A 27 -0.83 10.98 12.54
N GLY A 28 -0.87 11.20 13.85
CA GLY A 28 0.21 11.79 14.64
C GLY A 28 0.24 11.45 16.12
N PHE A 29 -0.75 10.73 16.67
CA PHE A 29 -0.82 10.42 18.11
C PHE A 29 -0.43 8.97 18.46
N GLU A 30 -0.63 7.99 17.57
CA GLU A 30 -0.13 6.63 17.77
C GLU A 30 1.13 6.28 16.96
N HIS A 31 1.97 5.44 17.60
CA HIS A 31 3.02 4.68 16.95
C HIS A 31 2.38 3.46 16.24
N GLN A 32 2.87 3.08 15.05
CA GLN A 32 2.35 2.04 14.13
C GLN A 32 1.41 2.50 13.00
N ARG A 33 1.82 3.55 12.26
CA ARG A 33 1.18 3.89 10.98
C ARG A 33 1.64 2.95 9.88
N ILE A 34 0.72 2.58 8.98
CA ILE A 34 1.03 1.89 7.72
C ILE A 34 1.18 2.97 6.65
N VAL A 35 2.38 3.05 6.08
CA VAL A 35 2.67 3.93 4.95
C VAL A 35 2.54 3.10 3.68
N VAL A 36 1.75 3.61 2.73
CA VAL A 36 1.46 2.93 1.47
C VAL A 36 2.04 3.74 0.32
N GLU A 37 2.69 3.04 -0.61
CA GLU A 37 3.07 3.57 -1.93
C GLU A 37 2.49 2.65 -3.01
N VAL A 38 1.96 3.24 -4.08
CA VAL A 38 1.28 2.57 -5.18
C VAL A 38 2.04 2.90 -6.46
N LYS A 39 2.53 1.87 -7.15
CA LYS A 39 3.26 2.00 -8.41
C LYS A 39 2.50 1.34 -9.55
N HIS A 40 2.02 2.17 -10.46
CA HIS A 40 1.44 1.72 -11.73
C HIS A 40 2.41 2.05 -12.89
N ARG A 41 3.18 1.05 -13.35
CA ARG A 41 4.14 1.22 -14.45
C ARG A 41 4.30 -0.05 -15.30
N LYS A 42 4.96 0.09 -16.45
CA LYS A 42 5.37 -1.06 -17.27
C LYS A 42 6.60 -1.72 -16.65
N GLY A 43 6.51 -3.01 -16.35
CA GLY A 43 7.60 -3.82 -15.80
C GLY A 43 7.59 -3.95 -14.27
N GLN A 44 8.21 -5.00 -13.77
CA GLN A 44 8.25 -5.33 -12.32
C GLN A 44 9.04 -4.29 -11.52
N MET A 45 8.66 -4.14 -10.24
CA MET A 45 9.41 -3.38 -9.24
C MET A 45 10.70 -4.09 -8.85
N GLY A 46 11.82 -3.38 -8.83
CA GLY A 46 13.14 -3.90 -8.49
C GLY A 46 13.56 -3.51 -7.07
N SER A 47 14.75 -3.99 -6.68
CA SER A 47 15.35 -3.70 -5.37
C SER A 47 15.54 -2.21 -5.12
N GLN A 48 15.90 -1.44 -6.15
CA GLN A 48 16.14 0.00 -6.03
C GLN A 48 14.90 0.75 -5.54
N GLU A 49 13.71 0.39 -6.03
CA GLU A 49 12.48 1.05 -5.61
C GLU A 49 12.07 0.66 -4.19
N ILE A 50 12.25 -0.60 -3.81
CA ILE A 50 12.02 -1.05 -2.43
C ILE A 50 12.94 -0.31 -1.46
N CYS A 51 14.24 -0.22 -1.78
CA CYS A 51 15.19 0.56 -0.99
C CYS A 51 14.81 2.04 -0.89
N GLY A 52 14.32 2.63 -2.00
CA GLY A 52 13.84 4.01 -2.02
C GLY A 52 12.62 4.22 -1.13
N PHE A 53 11.64 3.34 -1.20
CA PHE A 53 10.45 3.36 -0.35
C PHE A 53 10.81 3.27 1.14
N LEU A 54 11.70 2.34 1.49
CA LEU A 54 12.14 2.09 2.87
C LEU A 54 13.01 3.22 3.42
N GLY A 55 13.90 3.79 2.61
CA GLY A 55 14.86 4.81 3.03
C GLY A 55 14.23 6.10 3.56
N GLY A 56 12.98 6.39 3.18
CA GLY A 56 12.23 7.57 3.64
C GLY A 56 11.35 7.34 4.88
N ARG A 57 11.46 6.21 5.59
CA ARG A 57 10.52 5.83 6.65
C ARG A 57 11.05 6.01 8.06
N HIS A 58 10.13 6.37 8.96
CA HIS A 58 10.36 6.27 10.39
C HIS A 58 10.38 4.79 10.80
N LYS A 59 11.31 4.42 11.68
CA LYS A 59 11.55 3.05 12.15
C LYS A 59 10.33 2.33 12.74
N ASP A 60 9.38 3.08 13.27
CA ASP A 60 8.16 2.52 13.91
C ASP A 60 6.97 2.41 12.94
N ASN A 61 7.14 2.87 11.69
CA ASN A 61 6.10 2.72 10.68
C ASN A 61 6.19 1.32 10.07
N ARG A 62 5.07 0.86 9.51
CA ARG A 62 5.03 -0.33 8.64
C ARG A 62 4.84 0.12 7.20
N GLY A 63 5.29 -0.69 6.26
CA GLY A 63 5.19 -0.43 4.84
C GLY A 63 4.20 -1.36 4.14
N LEU A 64 3.47 -0.80 3.17
CA LEU A 64 2.75 -1.56 2.15
C LEU A 64 3.12 -0.98 0.78
N ASP A 65 3.86 -1.74 -0.02
CA ASP A 65 4.15 -1.37 -1.41
C ASP A 65 3.19 -2.13 -2.33
N VAL A 66 2.49 -1.41 -3.20
CA VAL A 66 1.47 -1.98 -4.09
C VAL A 66 1.91 -1.78 -5.54
N SER A 67 2.01 -2.87 -6.29
CA SER A 67 2.36 -2.82 -7.72
C SER A 67 1.44 -3.69 -8.56
N THR A 68 0.87 -3.11 -9.61
CA THR A 68 0.06 -3.86 -10.59
C THR A 68 0.91 -4.71 -11.52
N SER A 69 2.19 -4.36 -11.69
CA SER A 69 3.14 -5.09 -12.53
C SER A 69 3.96 -6.12 -11.76
N GLY A 70 3.84 -6.16 -10.43
CA GLY A 70 4.50 -7.13 -9.54
C GLY A 70 5.94 -6.75 -9.17
N PHE A 71 6.64 -7.67 -8.50
CA PHE A 71 7.96 -7.45 -7.90
C PHE A 71 8.96 -8.50 -8.38
N THR A 72 10.22 -8.11 -8.58
CA THR A 72 11.30 -9.05 -8.87
C THR A 72 11.71 -9.83 -7.63
N LYS A 73 12.50 -10.90 -7.81
CA LYS A 73 13.07 -11.66 -6.69
C LYS A 73 13.98 -10.79 -5.81
N ASP A 74 14.75 -9.90 -6.43
CA ASP A 74 15.65 -9.00 -5.70
C ASP A 74 14.86 -7.99 -4.85
N ALA A 75 13.71 -7.53 -5.35
CA ALA A 75 12.80 -6.69 -4.56
C ALA A 75 12.25 -7.43 -3.34
N GLN A 76 11.85 -8.70 -3.51
CA GLN A 76 11.44 -9.57 -2.39
C GLN A 76 12.54 -9.75 -1.37
N TYR A 77 13.77 -10.03 -1.84
CA TYR A 77 14.92 -10.18 -0.96
C TYR A 77 15.22 -8.92 -0.14
N GLU A 78 15.12 -7.73 -0.75
CA GLU A 78 15.31 -6.46 -0.05
C GLU A 78 14.17 -6.16 0.95
N ALA A 79 12.94 -6.55 0.64
CA ALA A 79 11.82 -6.41 1.57
C ALA A 79 12.00 -7.33 2.80
N ASP A 80 12.40 -8.59 2.60
CA ASP A 80 12.53 -9.58 3.68
C ASP A 80 13.64 -9.25 4.68
N ARG A 81 14.71 -8.59 4.22
CA ARG A 81 15.84 -8.19 5.08
C ARG A 81 15.67 -6.81 5.72
N ALA A 82 14.62 -6.09 5.36
CA ALA A 82 14.39 -4.75 5.87
C ALA A 82 14.14 -4.79 7.39
N SER A 83 14.69 -3.81 8.11
CA SER A 83 14.39 -3.63 9.54
C SER A 83 12.95 -3.16 9.79
N THR A 84 12.33 -2.59 8.76
CA THR A 84 10.94 -2.13 8.76
C THR A 84 10.07 -3.23 8.17
N LEU A 85 8.97 -3.58 8.84
CA LEU A 85 8.01 -4.56 8.30
C LEU A 85 7.37 -4.03 7.01
N LEU A 86 7.62 -4.72 5.90
CA LEU A 86 7.11 -4.38 4.57
C LEU A 86 6.26 -5.52 4.02
N ALA A 87 5.01 -5.24 3.70
CA ALA A 87 4.18 -6.10 2.86
C ALA A 87 4.23 -5.61 1.40
N MET A 88 4.23 -6.54 0.45
CA MET A 88 4.19 -6.23 -0.98
C MET A 88 2.95 -6.84 -1.62
N TRP A 89 2.11 -5.99 -2.21
CA TRP A 89 0.86 -6.40 -2.82
C TRP A 89 0.95 -6.30 -4.34
N THR A 90 0.71 -7.42 -4.99
CA THR A 90 0.45 -7.46 -6.43
C THR A 90 -1.02 -7.15 -6.73
N LEU A 91 -1.36 -7.02 -8.03
CA LEU A 91 -2.76 -6.90 -8.46
C LEU A 91 -3.65 -8.02 -7.88
N ASP A 92 -3.16 -9.26 -7.82
CA ASP A 92 -3.92 -10.39 -7.28
C ASP A 92 -4.30 -10.19 -5.81
N HIS A 93 -3.39 -9.61 -5.00
CA HIS A 93 -3.65 -9.31 -3.59
C HIS A 93 -4.72 -8.23 -3.44
N VAL A 94 -4.65 -7.19 -4.29
CA VAL A 94 -5.64 -6.10 -4.32
C VAL A 94 -7.01 -6.65 -4.69
N VAL A 95 -7.10 -7.44 -5.77
CA VAL A 95 -8.36 -8.02 -6.25
C VAL A 95 -8.96 -8.95 -5.20
N ARG A 96 -8.16 -9.84 -4.59
CA ARG A 96 -8.63 -10.73 -3.52
C ARG A 96 -9.17 -9.93 -2.34
N SER A 97 -8.42 -8.93 -1.88
CA SER A 97 -8.83 -8.10 -0.75
C SER A 97 -10.11 -7.32 -1.04
N LEU A 98 -10.27 -6.83 -2.28
CA LEU A 98 -11.48 -6.16 -2.73
C LEU A 98 -12.68 -7.10 -2.71
N ILE A 99 -12.55 -8.32 -3.25
CA ILE A 99 -13.63 -9.32 -3.26
C ILE A 99 -14.04 -9.68 -1.83
N GLU A 100 -13.09 -9.96 -0.95
CA GLU A 100 -13.33 -10.32 0.46
C GLU A 100 -14.04 -9.23 1.26
N ASN A 101 -13.93 -7.97 0.84
CA ASN A 101 -14.49 -6.81 1.54
C ASN A 101 -15.53 -6.06 0.71
N TYR A 102 -15.97 -6.61 -0.43
CA TYR A 102 -16.76 -5.87 -1.42
C TYR A 102 -18.07 -5.34 -0.85
N ASP A 103 -18.75 -6.11 0.00
CA ASP A 103 -20.00 -5.67 0.62
C ASP A 103 -19.82 -4.40 1.47
N ALA A 104 -18.66 -4.26 2.11
CA ALA A 104 -18.30 -3.15 2.97
C ALA A 104 -17.65 -1.96 2.24
N THR A 105 -17.43 -2.02 0.91
CA THR A 105 -16.89 -0.88 0.16
C THR A 105 -17.96 0.19 -0.11
N ASP A 106 -17.51 1.42 -0.29
CA ASP A 106 -18.37 2.56 -0.61
C ASP A 106 -18.97 2.46 -2.02
N ALA A 107 -20.00 3.28 -2.26
CA ALA A 107 -20.73 3.28 -3.53
C ALA A 107 -19.85 3.76 -4.71
N GLU A 108 -18.86 4.61 -4.46
CA GLU A 108 -17.95 5.10 -5.49
C GLU A 108 -17.05 3.97 -6.00
N THR A 109 -16.44 3.21 -5.09
CA THR A 109 -15.63 2.03 -5.40
C THR A 109 -16.45 0.98 -6.15
N LYS A 110 -17.68 0.70 -5.70
CA LYS A 110 -18.60 -0.23 -6.39
C LYS A 110 -19.01 0.25 -7.79
N CYS A 111 -18.99 1.56 -8.03
CA CYS A 111 -19.26 2.15 -9.34
C CYS A 111 -18.08 1.99 -10.29
N ILE A 112 -16.85 2.16 -9.79
CA ILE A 112 -15.61 2.03 -10.56
C ILE A 112 -15.34 0.56 -10.89
N GLU A 113 -15.48 -0.34 -9.91
CA GLU A 113 -15.20 -1.78 -10.04
C GLU A 113 -16.45 -2.62 -9.74
N PRO A 114 -17.45 -2.64 -10.64
CA PRO A 114 -18.66 -3.42 -10.41
C PRO A 114 -18.38 -4.91 -10.52
N LEU A 115 -18.64 -5.68 -9.45
CA LEU A 115 -18.64 -7.13 -9.52
C LEU A 115 -19.73 -7.59 -10.50
N LYS A 116 -19.29 -8.13 -11.64
CA LYS A 116 -20.16 -8.89 -12.53
C LYS A 116 -20.12 -10.34 -12.08
N TRP A 117 -21.25 -10.84 -11.62
CA TRP A 117 -21.46 -12.27 -11.44
C TRP A 117 -21.27 -12.93 -12.82
N LEU A 118 -20.29 -13.84 -12.94
CA LEU A 118 -20.09 -14.67 -14.14
C LEU A 118 -21.21 -15.69 -14.30
#